data_AF-Q6CNT1-F1
#
_entry.id   AF-Q6CNT1-F1
#
_cell.length_a   1.000
_cell.length_b   1.000
_cell.length_c   1.000
_cell.angle_alpha   90.00
_cell.angle_beta   90.00
_cell.angle_gamma   90.00
#
_symmetry.space_group_name_H-M   'P 1'
#
loop_
_entity.id
_entity.type
_entity.pdbx_description
1 polymer ?
#
loop_
_entity_poly.entity_id
_entity_poly.type
_entity_poly.pdbx_seq_one_letter_code
_entity_poly.pdbx_strand_id
1 'polypeptide(L)'
;MTDLNPAIDLKSDSGVSPKQKLQWKIQVLLHINSMLIKKSQETRTMYESRQVPTLASLSKEQMEQILIQYTKRIHCNLHTISQINQGNLAAKPPIMDPPPNPFLSNTASAQERQQDMLVKMYLLMNRMFQLW
;
A
#
# COMPACT_ATOMS: atom_id res chain seq x y z
N MET A 1 5.24 -18.00 -45.95
CA MET A 1 6.50 -18.02 -45.17
C MET A 1 7.24 -16.77 -45.59
N THR A 2 7.29 -15.68 -44.84
CA THR A 2 7.61 -15.57 -43.42
C THR A 2 6.93 -14.32 -42.83
N ASP A 3 6.30 -14.48 -41.67
CA ASP A 3 5.74 -13.40 -40.86
C ASP A 3 6.83 -12.45 -40.37
N LEU A 4 6.79 -11.21 -40.85
CA LEU A 4 7.52 -10.09 -40.23
C LEU A 4 6.68 -9.59 -39.06
N ASN A 5 6.92 -10.18 -37.89
CA ASN A 5 6.44 -9.67 -36.63
C ASN A 5 7.40 -8.56 -36.19
N PRO A 6 7.03 -7.27 -36.19
CA PRO A 6 7.86 -6.26 -35.55
C PRO A 6 7.73 -6.49 -34.06
N ALA A 7 8.78 -7.06 -33.45
CA ALA A 7 8.97 -6.99 -32.03
C ALA A 7 8.84 -5.52 -31.64
N ILE A 8 7.72 -5.18 -30.99
CA ILE A 8 7.53 -3.90 -30.34
C ILE A 8 8.58 -3.87 -29.23
N ASP A 9 9.75 -3.32 -29.54
CA ASP A 9 10.77 -2.95 -28.57
C ASP A 9 10.14 -1.90 -27.68
N LEU A 10 9.47 -2.37 -26.63
CA LEU A 10 8.87 -1.59 -25.59
C LEU A 10 10.02 -1.00 -24.76
N LYS A 11 10.79 -0.09 -25.35
CA LYS A 11 11.69 0.81 -24.61
C LYS A 11 10.83 1.76 -23.80
N SER A 12 10.30 1.22 -22.72
CA SER A 12 9.64 1.93 -21.65
C SER A 12 10.70 2.65 -20.82
N ASP A 13 11.32 3.67 -21.39
CA ASP A 13 12.00 4.66 -20.56
C ASP A 13 11.20 5.94 -20.62
N SER A 14 10.44 6.19 -19.55
CA SER A 14 9.48 7.29 -19.43
C SER A 14 10.11 8.69 -19.44
N GLY A 15 11.35 8.86 -19.91
CA GLY A 15 12.12 10.10 -19.84
C GLY A 15 12.45 10.55 -18.41
N VAL A 16 12.14 9.73 -17.40
CA VAL A 16 12.31 10.05 -15.98
C VAL A 16 13.66 9.51 -15.51
N SER A 17 14.48 10.37 -14.91
CA SER A 17 15.79 9.96 -14.38
C SER A 17 15.65 8.89 -13.28
N PRO A 18 16.64 7.98 -13.12
CA PRO A 18 16.63 6.99 -12.03
C PRO A 18 16.46 7.64 -10.65
N LYS A 19 17.10 8.79 -10.43
CA LYS A 19 16.96 9.56 -9.18
C LYS A 19 15.52 10.00 -8.93
N GLN A 20 14.81 10.47 -9.96
CA GLN A 20 13.39 10.84 -9.83
C GLN A 20 12.51 9.61 -9.55
N LYS A 21 12.74 8.48 -10.23
CA LYS A 21 12.01 7.22 -9.99
C LYS A 21 12.13 6.79 -8.52
N LEU A 22 13.34 6.89 -7.94
CA LEU A 22 13.59 6.60 -6.52
C LEU A 22 12.87 7.58 -5.58
N GLN A 23 12.92 8.88 -5.87
CA GLN A 23 12.22 9.89 -5.07
C GLN A 23 10.71 9.63 -5.06
N TRP A 24 10.12 9.25 -6.20
CA TRP A 24 8.71 8.89 -6.25
C TRP A 24 8.38 7.62 -5.46
N LYS A 25 9.24 6.59 -5.52
CA LYS A 25 9.11 5.39 -4.67
C LYS A 25 9.07 5.79 -3.18
N ILE A 26 10.00 6.64 -2.74
CA ILE A 26 10.04 7.14 -1.36
C ILE A 26 8.76 7.93 -1.02
N GLN A 27 8.33 8.84 -1.89
CA GLN A 27 7.12 9.64 -1.67
C GLN A 27 5.87 8.78 -1.53
N VAL A 28 5.72 7.74 -2.36
CA VAL A 28 4.58 6.82 -2.26
C VAL A 28 4.62 6.02 -0.96
N LEU A 29 5.79 5.51 -0.55
CA LEU A 29 5.93 4.80 0.72
C LEU A 29 5.59 5.70 1.93
N LEU A 30 6.06 6.95 1.92
CA LEU A 30 5.74 7.93 2.96
C LEU A 30 4.25 8.27 2.97
N HIS A 31 3.64 8.45 1.81
CA HIS A 31 2.21 8.75 1.71
C HIS A 31 1.35 7.59 2.24
N ILE A 32 1.70 6.35 1.88
CA ILE A 32 1.04 5.16 2.42
C ILE A 32 1.19 5.10 3.95
N ASN A 33 2.36 5.44 4.50
CA ASN A 33 2.55 5.51 5.95
C ASN A 33 1.63 6.54 6.61
N SER A 34 1.50 7.75 6.04
CA SER A 34 0.57 8.76 6.55
C SER A 34 -0.88 8.25 6.55
N MET A 35 -1.29 7.56 5.50
CA MET A 35 -2.63 6.97 5.41
C MET A 35 -2.83 5.85 6.44
N LEU A 36 -1.84 4.98 6.64
CA LEU A 36 -1.88 3.90 7.63
C LEU A 36 -1.97 4.45 9.05
N ILE A 37 -1.23 5.51 9.37
CA ILE A 37 -1.28 6.18 10.69
C ILE A 37 -2.68 6.74 10.93
N LYS A 38 -3.21 7.51 9.96
CA LYS A 38 -4.56 8.07 10.04
C LYS A 38 -5.62 6.97 10.21
N LYS A 39 -5.57 5.92 9.39
CA LYS A 39 -6.52 4.81 9.44
C LYS A 39 -6.43 4.04 10.76
N SER A 40 -5.22 3.88 11.31
CA SER A 40 -5.00 3.27 12.63
C SER A 40 -5.67 4.08 13.75
N GLN A 41 -5.51 5.40 13.74
CA GLN A 41 -6.16 6.31 14.69
C GLN A 41 -7.69 6.27 14.55
N GLU A 42 -8.21 6.40 13.32
CA GLU A 42 -9.65 6.32 13.04
C GLU A 42 -10.25 4.99 13.50
N THR A 43 -9.58 3.86 13.21
CA THR A 43 -10.06 2.53 13.64
C THR A 43 -10.12 2.45 15.16
N ARG A 44 -9.09 2.95 15.87
CA ARG A 44 -9.08 3.00 17.34
C ARG A 44 -10.24 3.83 17.88
N THR A 45 -10.40 5.06 17.39
CA THR A 45 -11.46 5.97 17.85
C THR A 45 -12.86 5.42 17.56
N MET A 46 -13.08 4.81 16.39
CA MET A 46 -14.37 4.22 16.03
C MET A 46 -14.70 2.96 16.84
N TYR A 47 -13.68 2.15 17.17
CA TYR A 47 -13.83 1.01 18.07
C TYR A 47 -14.19 1.45 19.49
N GLU A 48 -13.47 2.42 20.05
CA GLU A 48 -13.69 2.93 21.41
C GLU A 48 -15.05 3.63 21.57
N SER A 49 -15.47 4.39 20.56
CA SER A 49 -16.77 5.08 20.55
C SER A 49 -17.96 4.17 20.21
N ARG A 50 -17.71 2.91 19.79
CA ARG A 50 -18.72 1.93 19.36
C ARG A 50 -19.69 2.45 18.29
N GLN A 51 -19.27 3.41 17.47
CA GLN A 51 -20.11 4.02 16.43
C GLN A 51 -20.36 3.09 15.24
N VAL A 52 -19.45 2.16 14.97
CA VAL A 52 -19.52 1.24 13.83
C VAL A 52 -19.84 -0.17 14.33
N PRO A 53 -21.02 -0.74 14.00
CA PRO A 53 -21.43 -2.07 14.50
C PRO A 53 -20.44 -3.19 14.19
N THR A 54 -19.83 -3.17 13.00
CA THR A 54 -18.84 -4.19 12.61
C THR A 54 -17.61 -4.17 13.51
N LEU A 55 -17.07 -2.98 13.81
CA LEU A 55 -15.96 -2.83 14.76
C LEU A 55 -16.38 -3.13 16.20
N ALA A 56 -17.59 -2.73 16.60
CA ALA A 56 -18.10 -2.96 17.96
C ALA A 56 -18.25 -4.46 18.29
N SER A 57 -18.39 -5.31 17.27
CA SER A 57 -18.47 -6.77 17.41
C SER A 57 -17.11 -7.46 17.59
N LEU A 58 -16.01 -6.76 17.33
CA LEU A 58 -14.67 -7.33 17.46
C LEU A 58 -14.26 -7.47 18.93
N SER A 59 -13.53 -8.55 19.23
CA SER A 59 -12.84 -8.64 20.52
C SER A 59 -11.70 -7.62 20.58
N LYS A 60 -11.28 -7.27 21.80
CA LYS A 60 -10.12 -6.38 22.01
C LYS A 60 -8.86 -6.94 21.35
N GLU A 61 -8.65 -8.25 21.42
CA GLU A 61 -7.51 -8.91 20.79
C GLU A 61 -7.57 -8.81 19.26
N GLN A 62 -8.72 -9.04 18.64
CA GLN A 62 -8.89 -8.88 17.19
C GLN A 62 -8.60 -7.45 16.75
N MET A 63 -9.05 -6.47 17.54
CA MET A 63 -8.77 -5.06 17.28
C MET A 63 -7.27 -4.73 17.40
N GLU A 64 -6.59 -5.24 18.43
CA GLU A 64 -5.13 -5.08 18.58
C GLU A 64 -4.37 -5.72 17.42
N GLN A 65 -4.80 -6.90 16.94
CA GLN A 65 -4.19 -7.55 15.78
C GLN A 65 -4.32 -6.67 14.51
N ILE A 66 -5.47 -6.04 14.29
CA ILE A 66 -5.66 -5.10 13.17
C ILE A 66 -4.68 -3.92 13.28
N LEU A 67 -4.55 -3.32 14.46
CA LEU A 67 -3.62 -2.20 14.67
C LEU A 67 -2.16 -2.62 14.44
N ILE A 68 -1.78 -3.82 14.89
CA ILE A 68 -0.46 -4.40 14.64
C ILE A 68 -0.20 -4.54 13.14
N GLN A 69 -1.21 -4.92 12.33
CA GLN A 69 -1.06 -5.04 10.88
C GLN A 69 -0.76 -3.70 10.20
N TYR A 70 -1.32 -2.59 10.68
CA TYR A 70 -0.98 -1.25 10.20
C TYR A 70 0.47 -0.89 10.58
N THR A 71 0.84 -1.10 11.84
CA THR A 71 2.20 -0.81 12.35
C THR A 71 3.28 -1.61 11.62
N LYS A 72 3.04 -2.90 11.35
CA LYS A 72 3.97 -3.75 10.59
C LYS A 72 4.23 -3.20 9.19
N ARG A 73 3.19 -2.74 8.49
CA ARG A 73 3.31 -2.13 7.15
C ARG A 73 4.08 -0.82 7.19
N ILE A 74 3.81 0.04 8.18
CA ILE A 74 4.57 1.28 8.39
C ILE A 74 6.05 0.97 8.58
N HIS A 75 6.38 0.01 9.44
CA HIS A 75 7.75 -0.41 9.69
C HIS A 75 8.43 -0.96 8.42
N CYS A 76 7.75 -1.84 7.68
CA CYS A 76 8.25 -2.35 6.40
C CYS A 76 8.57 -1.25 5.40
N ASN A 77 7.67 -0.27 5.24
CA ASN A 77 7.87 0.86 4.33
C ASN A 77 9.05 1.75 4.76
N LEU A 78 9.17 2.06 6.07
CA LEU A 78 10.30 2.83 6.60
C LEU A 78 11.62 2.09 6.43
N HIS A 79 11.63 0.77 6.64
CA HIS A 79 12.80 -0.07 6.43
C HIS A 79 13.25 -0.02 4.97
N THR A 80 12.31 -0.14 4.01
CA THR A 80 12.62 -0.01 2.58
C THR A 80 13.15 1.38 2.23
N ILE A 81 12.58 2.46 2.77
CA ILE A 81 13.12 3.82 2.56
C ILE A 81 14.57 3.90 3.06
N SER A 82 14.86 3.33 4.23
CA SER A 82 16.22 3.28 4.77
C SER A 82 17.18 2.55 3.83
N GLN A 83 16.78 1.38 3.31
CA GLN A 83 17.57 0.62 2.34
C GLN A 83 17.83 1.41 1.04
N ILE A 84 16.80 2.09 0.50
CA ILE A 84 16.95 2.93 -0.69
C ILE A 84 17.95 4.06 -0.42
N ASN A 85 17.86 4.73 0.72
CA ASN A 85 18.75 5.82 1.11
C ASN A 85 20.20 5.35 1.35
N GLN A 86 20.39 4.07 1.70
CA GLN A 86 21.71 3.43 1.81
C GLN A 86 22.27 2.94 0.47
N GLY A 87 21.55 3.18 -0.64
CA GLY A 87 22.00 2.83 -1.99
C GLY A 87 21.46 1.48 -2.51
N ASN A 88 20.64 0.76 -1.76
CA ASN A 88 19.97 -0.43 -2.28
C ASN A 88 18.76 -0.04 -3.13
N LEU A 89 19.00 0.20 -4.42
CA LEU A 89 17.98 0.65 -5.37
C LEU A 89 16.94 -0.43 -5.71
N ALA A 90 17.27 -1.70 -5.47
CA ALA A 90 16.38 -2.85 -5.68
C ALA A 90 15.54 -3.19 -4.43
N ALA A 91 15.67 -2.41 -3.35
CA ALA A 91 14.89 -2.60 -2.14
C ALA A 91 13.39 -2.51 -2.44
N LYS A 92 12.64 -3.45 -1.89
CA LYS A 92 11.17 -3.51 -2.00
C LYS A 92 10.54 -3.73 -0.63
N PRO A 93 9.35 -3.17 -0.37
CA PRO A 93 8.61 -3.46 0.85
C PRO A 93 8.32 -4.96 0.96
N PRO A 94 8.57 -5.59 2.12
CA PRO A 94 8.19 -6.99 2.36
C PRO A 94 6.68 -7.23 2.31
N ILE A 95 5.88 -6.21 2.62
CA ILE A 95 4.41 -6.28 2.60
C ILE A 95 3.91 -5.35 1.50
N MET A 96 3.49 -5.96 0.39
CA MET A 96 3.01 -5.24 -0.79
C MET A 96 1.47 -5.24 -0.90
N ASP A 97 0.79 -5.95 -0.01
CA ASP A 97 -0.67 -6.03 0.00
C ASP A 97 -1.29 -5.02 0.98
N PRO A 98 -2.45 -4.44 0.61
CA PRO A 98 -3.16 -3.54 1.50
C PRO A 98 -3.53 -4.24 2.81
N PRO A 99 -3.67 -3.51 3.93
CA PRO A 99 -4.16 -4.09 5.16
C PRO A 99 -5.63 -4.55 4.99
N PRO A 100 -6.07 -5.56 5.74
CA PRO A 100 -7.49 -5.89 5.83
C PRO A 100 -8.27 -4.64 6.26
N ASN A 101 -9.37 -4.35 5.57
CA ASN A 101 -10.22 -3.23 5.93
C ASN A 101 -11.32 -3.76 6.88
N PRO A 102 -11.28 -3.40 8.18
CA PRO A 102 -12.24 -3.92 9.16
C PRO A 102 -13.62 -3.24 9.09
N PHE A 103 -13.73 -2.17 8.29
CA PHE A 103 -14.97 -1.41 8.10
C PHE A 103 -15.87 -1.99 7.01
N LEU A 104 -15.31 -2.82 6.12
CA LEU A 104 -16.08 -3.44 5.04
C LEU A 104 -16.69 -4.75 5.55
N SER A 105 -18.02 -4.88 5.47
CA SER A 105 -18.65 -6.18 5.67
C SER A 105 -18.25 -7.15 4.54
N ASN A 106 -18.39 -8.45 4.79
CA ASN A 106 -18.21 -9.47 3.74
C ASN A 106 -19.18 -9.31 2.55
N THR A 107 -20.20 -8.45 2.68
CA THR A 107 -21.18 -8.14 1.64
C THR A 107 -20.90 -6.82 0.92
N ALA A 108 -19.80 -6.12 1.24
CA ALA A 108 -19.46 -4.87 0.60
C ALA A 108 -19.28 -5.06 -0.91
N SER A 109 -19.94 -4.18 -1.67
CA SER A 109 -19.88 -4.18 -3.13
C SER A 109 -18.45 -3.98 -3.63
N ALA A 110 -18.17 -4.44 -4.84
CA ALA A 110 -16.87 -4.22 -5.47
C ALA A 110 -16.53 -2.71 -5.57
N GLN A 111 -17.54 -1.85 -5.75
CA GLN A 111 -17.38 -0.39 -5.80
C GLN A 111 -16.96 0.23 -4.46
N GLU A 112 -17.52 -0.22 -3.34
CA GLU A 112 -17.11 0.26 -2.00
C GLU A 112 -15.67 -0.13 -1.68
N ARG A 113 -15.25 -1.33 -2.10
CA ARG A 113 -13.84 -1.76 -2.05
C ARG A 113 -12.93 -0.93 -2.96
N GLN A 114 -13.43 -0.53 -4.13
CA GLN A 114 -12.70 0.28 -5.10
C GLN A 114 -12.59 1.76 -4.74
N GLN A 115 -13.37 2.27 -3.78
CA GLN A 115 -13.25 3.63 -3.28
C GLN A 115 -12.16 3.80 -2.22
N ASP A 116 -11.64 2.70 -1.64
CA ASP A 116 -10.58 2.77 -0.65
C ASP A 116 -9.27 3.27 -1.28
N MET A 117 -8.96 4.54 -1.06
CA MET A 117 -7.76 5.20 -1.57
C MET A 117 -6.49 4.47 -1.14
N LEU A 118 -6.48 3.82 0.03
CA LEU A 118 -5.31 3.07 0.50
C LEU A 118 -5.05 1.88 -0.42
N VAL A 119 -6.08 1.15 -0.84
CA VAL A 119 -5.97 0.02 -1.77
C VAL A 119 -5.39 0.49 -3.11
N LYS A 120 -5.86 1.63 -3.64
CA LYS A 120 -5.31 2.21 -4.88
C LYS A 120 -3.83 2.55 -4.73
N MET A 121 -3.42 3.10 -3.59
CA MET A 121 -2.02 3.41 -3.32
C MET A 121 -1.15 2.15 -3.25
N TYR A 122 -1.66 1.06 -2.68
CA TYR A 122 -0.96 -0.23 -2.69
C TYR A 122 -0.83 -0.81 -4.11
N LEU A 123 -1.84 -0.66 -4.98
CA LEU A 123 -1.74 -1.04 -6.39
C LEU A 123 -0.69 -0.20 -7.14
N LEU A 124 -0.68 1.11 -6.91
CA LEU A 124 0.33 2.01 -7.48
C LEU A 124 1.73 1.64 -7.01
N MET A 125 1.93 1.43 -5.71
CA MET A 125 3.18 0.98 -5.12
C MET A 125 3.65 -0.32 -5.76
N ASN A 126 2.78 -1.33 -5.86
CA ASN A 126 3.09 -2.58 -6.55
C ASN A 126 3.62 -2.35 -7.96
N ARG A 127 2.90 -1.55 -8.75
CA ARG A 127 3.30 -1.30 -10.13
C ARG A 127 4.62 -0.54 -10.22
N MET A 128 4.84 0.45 -9.36
CA MET A 128 6.08 1.23 -9.33
C MET A 128 7.30 0.40 -8.93
N PHE A 129 7.17 -0.50 -7.96
CA PHE A 129 8.27 -1.37 -7.52
C PHE A 129 8.50 -2.58 -8.46
N GLN A 130 7.56 -2.89 -9.35
CA GLN A 130 7.74 -3.91 -10.39
C GLN A 130 8.32 -3.35 -11.69
N LEU A 131 7.96 -2.12 -12.07
CA LEU A 131 8.35 -1.54 -13.36
C LEU A 131 9.62 -0.69 -13.33
N TRP A 132 9.92 -0.07 -12.19
CA TRP A 132 11.04 0.88 -12.03
C TRP A 132 12.07 0.38 -11.04
#